data_AF-A0AAW8FGV6-F1
#
_entry.id   AF-A0AAW8FGV6-F1
#
_cell.length_a   1.000
_cell.length_b   1.000
_cell.length_c   1.000
_cell.angle_alpha   90.00
_cell.angle_beta   90.00
_cell.angle_gamma   90.00
#
_symmetry.space_group_name_H-M   'P 1'
#
loop_
_entity.id
_entity.type
_entity.pdbx_description
1 polymer ?
#
loop_
_entity_poly.entity_id
_entity_poly.type
_entity_poly.pdbx_seq_one_letter_code
_entity_poly.pdbx_strand_id
1 'polypeptide(L)'
;MLYEILAAVAALLLAAALAALLRVPARRLGVIDRRRQRAVPLCGGVAVVLTTCLVVAAWEWTGAPPLGDGIRELLVAGSAVAALGLVADVRRVKARFLVCGTAVAAACVVPYGELGLGGGVLAVGWIVFVALGFRALDHADALAGTVGVVTAFGVGVVAAAEVMDGPAVLLSVLAAALTGFLMHNWPPARVGLGSCGSLFAGFLLASVAALARTGYALASSAEVLFALTAVAAADVLLVLLSRRLAGRPLLRGGPDHLAHRLRRLGLTPSGATVLVAAAAFSAVVVGVLVHIGWGTRTATLWVAGVTLAVVLGLLRVPVYGLRRPTGVHRVGRQAVVRGTGAPGTGVRTGVHDIRRTAAGLATRPAGESYGSARPPRQSAPGWVPGGTATRSSAGSARPGDGGQ
;
A
#
# COMPACT_ATOMS: atom_id res chain seq x y z
N MET A 1 -17.54 26.50 -9.91
CA MET A 1 -17.78 25.27 -10.71
C MET A 1 -16.79 25.06 -11.87
N LEU A 2 -16.75 25.90 -12.92
CA LEU A 2 -15.91 25.60 -14.11
C LEU A 2 -14.41 25.41 -13.78
N TYR A 3 -13.84 26.32 -12.98
CA TYR A 3 -12.45 26.21 -12.51
C TYR A 3 -12.18 24.91 -11.74
N GLU A 4 -13.13 24.44 -10.93
CA GLU A 4 -13.00 23.22 -10.11
C GLU A 4 -12.96 21.97 -10.99
N ILE A 5 -13.84 21.90 -11.98
CA ILE A 5 -13.86 20.82 -12.97
C ILE A 5 -12.53 20.82 -13.75
N LEU A 6 -12.05 21.98 -14.18
CA LEU A 6 -10.76 22.12 -14.86
C LEU A 6 -9.59 21.68 -13.96
N ALA A 7 -9.57 22.10 -12.70
CA ALA A 7 -8.55 21.72 -11.73
C ALA A 7 -8.56 20.21 -11.43
N ALA A 8 -9.74 19.60 -11.27
CA ALA A 8 -9.89 18.16 -11.08
C ALA A 8 -9.44 17.38 -12.32
N VAL A 9 -9.85 17.77 -13.53
CA VAL A 9 -9.42 17.12 -14.78
C VAL A 9 -7.90 17.26 -14.97
N ALA A 10 -7.35 18.46 -14.74
CA ALA A 10 -5.91 18.69 -14.78
C ALA A 10 -5.16 17.83 -13.76
N ALA A 11 -5.67 17.71 -12.53
CA ALA A 11 -5.08 16.87 -11.49
C ALA A 11 -5.11 15.38 -11.86
N LEU A 12 -6.22 14.87 -12.40
CA LEU A 12 -6.30 13.47 -12.84
C LEU A 12 -5.29 13.16 -13.93
N LEU A 13 -5.23 13.99 -14.97
CA LEU A 13 -4.33 13.80 -16.11
C LEU A 13 -2.85 13.97 -15.70
N LEU A 14 -2.54 14.99 -14.89
CA LEU A 14 -1.18 15.26 -14.43
C LEU A 14 -0.68 14.16 -13.48
N ALA A 15 -1.51 13.67 -12.56
CA ALA A 15 -1.13 12.57 -11.66
C ALA A 15 -0.90 11.26 -12.42
N ALA A 16 -1.75 10.94 -13.41
CA ALA A 16 -1.55 9.79 -14.28
C ALA A 16 -0.22 9.91 -15.07
N ALA A 17 0.00 11.05 -15.73
CA ALA A 17 1.23 11.33 -16.47
C ALA A 17 2.49 11.24 -15.58
N LEU A 18 2.50 11.93 -14.43
CA LEU A 18 3.63 11.90 -13.49
C LEU A 18 3.87 10.51 -12.91
N ALA A 19 2.81 9.75 -12.55
CA ALA A 19 2.97 8.38 -12.06
C ALA A 19 3.57 7.45 -13.13
N ALA A 20 3.20 7.62 -14.40
CA ALA A 20 3.79 6.90 -15.52
C ALA A 20 5.26 7.29 -15.76
N LEU A 21 5.57 8.59 -15.79
CA LEU A 21 6.90 9.13 -16.06
C LEU A 21 7.91 8.79 -14.94
N LEU A 22 7.54 9.02 -13.68
CA LEU A 22 8.41 8.78 -12.51
C LEU A 22 8.72 7.29 -12.26
N ARG A 23 7.99 6.38 -12.92
CA ARG A 23 8.20 4.93 -12.85
C ARG A 23 9.60 4.49 -13.29
N VAL A 24 10.18 5.17 -14.28
CA VAL A 24 11.53 4.86 -14.79
C VAL A 24 12.63 5.29 -13.82
N PRO A 25 12.72 6.57 -13.38
CA PRO A 25 13.74 6.98 -12.41
C PRO A 25 13.61 6.26 -11.07
N ALA A 26 12.39 6.02 -10.55
CA ALA A 26 12.22 5.28 -9.30
C ALA A 26 12.76 3.85 -9.34
N ARG A 27 12.68 3.18 -10.51
CA ARG A 27 13.33 1.87 -10.74
C ARG A 27 14.86 1.99 -10.79
N ARG A 28 15.40 3.01 -11.46
CA ARG A 28 16.86 3.25 -11.54
C ARG A 28 17.46 3.59 -10.17
N LEU A 29 16.75 4.36 -9.35
CA LEU A 29 17.13 4.72 -7.97
C LEU A 29 16.88 3.59 -6.95
N GLY A 30 16.28 2.47 -7.35
CA GLY A 30 16.02 1.33 -6.47
C GLY A 30 14.93 1.54 -5.42
N VAL A 31 14.14 2.62 -5.50
CA VAL A 31 13.06 2.96 -4.56
C VAL A 31 11.83 2.09 -4.85
N ILE A 32 11.88 0.85 -4.36
CA ILE A 32 11.00 -0.24 -4.75
C ILE A 32 10.45 -0.97 -3.51
N ASP A 33 9.13 -1.12 -3.44
CA ASP A 33 8.48 -1.97 -2.46
C ASP A 33 8.65 -3.45 -2.82
N ARG A 34 9.28 -4.19 -1.91
CA ARG A 34 9.52 -5.65 -1.99
C ARG A 34 8.63 -6.45 -1.02
N ARG A 35 7.67 -5.81 -0.34
CA ARG A 35 6.68 -6.46 0.56
C ARG A 35 5.55 -7.11 -0.24
N ARG A 36 5.31 -6.61 -1.46
CA ARG A 36 4.30 -7.11 -2.41
C ARG A 36 4.85 -8.30 -3.20
N GLN A 37 3.97 -9.13 -3.76
CA GLN A 37 4.37 -10.31 -4.55
C GLN A 37 5.18 -9.95 -5.81
N ARG A 38 4.96 -8.75 -6.36
CA ARG A 38 5.78 -8.14 -7.39
C ARG A 38 6.52 -6.95 -6.79
N ALA A 39 7.76 -6.73 -7.21
CA ALA A 39 8.51 -5.54 -6.84
C ALA A 39 7.95 -4.30 -7.57
N VAL A 40 7.43 -3.31 -6.83
CA VAL A 40 6.72 -2.14 -7.40
C VAL A 40 7.44 -0.83 -7.01
N PRO A 41 7.75 0.08 -7.96
CA PRO A 41 8.41 1.36 -7.64
C PRO A 41 7.48 2.30 -6.85
N LEU A 42 8.02 2.94 -5.81
CA LEU A 42 7.29 3.86 -4.92
C LEU A 42 7.41 5.31 -5.40
N CYS A 43 6.77 5.63 -6.51
CA CYS A 43 6.72 7.00 -7.07
C CYS A 43 5.32 7.60 -7.18
N GLY A 44 4.27 6.84 -6.85
CA GLY A 44 2.89 7.30 -6.94
C GLY A 44 2.60 8.43 -5.96
N GLY A 45 3.13 8.35 -4.75
CA GLY A 45 2.96 9.41 -3.75
C GLY A 45 3.62 10.72 -4.14
N VAL A 46 4.81 10.67 -4.75
CA VAL A 46 5.47 11.87 -5.30
C VAL A 46 4.62 12.48 -6.43
N ALA A 47 4.06 11.65 -7.32
CA ALA A 47 3.15 12.13 -8.36
C ALA A 47 1.88 12.79 -7.78
N VAL A 48 1.23 12.19 -6.78
CA VAL A 48 0.04 12.75 -6.11
C VAL A 48 0.37 14.06 -5.42
N VAL A 49 1.42 14.10 -4.58
CA VAL A 49 1.83 15.30 -3.82
C VAL A 49 2.18 16.46 -4.76
N LEU A 50 3.02 16.20 -5.76
CA LEU A 50 3.40 17.24 -6.75
C LEU A 50 2.18 17.73 -7.53
N THR A 51 1.29 16.83 -7.96
CA THR A 51 0.06 17.22 -8.66
C THR A 51 -0.81 18.11 -7.79
N THR A 52 -1.11 17.72 -6.55
CA THR A 52 -1.95 18.52 -5.65
C THR A 52 -1.34 19.90 -5.39
N CYS A 53 -0.03 19.98 -5.14
CA CYS A 53 0.64 21.26 -4.92
C CYS A 53 0.68 22.14 -6.19
N LEU A 54 0.99 21.57 -7.35
CA LEU A 54 1.08 22.31 -8.62
C LEU A 54 -0.29 22.80 -9.11
N VAL A 55 -1.34 22.00 -8.97
CA VAL A 55 -2.70 22.41 -9.36
C VAL A 55 -3.23 23.51 -8.45
N VAL A 56 -2.97 23.45 -7.15
CA VAL A 56 -3.35 24.53 -6.23
C VAL A 56 -2.52 25.80 -6.46
N ALA A 57 -1.21 25.69 -6.70
CA ALA A 57 -0.39 26.86 -7.07
C ALA A 57 -0.83 27.48 -8.41
N ALA A 58 -1.23 26.67 -9.39
CA ALA A 58 -1.78 27.15 -10.65
C ALA A 58 -3.15 27.83 -10.48
N TRP A 59 -4.00 27.35 -9.58
CA TRP A 59 -5.27 27.98 -9.23
C TRP A 59 -5.09 29.42 -8.74
N GLU A 60 -4.16 29.64 -7.82
CA GLU A 60 -3.84 30.97 -7.31
C GLU A 60 -3.30 31.90 -8.42
N TRP A 61 -2.54 31.35 -9.37
CA TRP A 61 -1.97 32.11 -10.48
C TRP A 61 -2.98 32.48 -11.57
N THR A 62 -4.03 31.68 -11.79
CA THR A 62 -5.05 31.94 -12.82
C THR A 62 -6.08 33.01 -12.42
N GLY A 63 -5.96 33.63 -11.25
CA GLY A 63 -6.93 34.60 -10.74
C GLY A 63 -8.28 33.97 -10.38
N ALA A 64 -8.31 32.65 -10.12
CA ALA A 64 -9.49 31.97 -9.61
C ALA A 64 -9.80 32.42 -8.16
N PRO A 65 -11.04 32.19 -7.65
CA PRO A 65 -11.43 32.64 -6.32
C PRO A 65 -10.43 32.17 -5.23
N PRO A 66 -10.05 33.04 -4.27
CA PRO A 66 -9.05 32.71 -3.27
C PRO A 66 -9.53 31.52 -2.43
N LEU A 67 -8.63 30.56 -2.21
CA LEU A 67 -8.92 29.32 -1.46
C LEU A 67 -8.99 29.53 0.07
N GLY A 68 -8.92 30.76 0.55
CA GLY A 68 -8.79 31.11 1.97
C GLY A 68 -7.38 30.89 2.51
N ASP A 69 -7.03 31.64 3.55
CA ASP A 69 -5.65 31.75 4.02
C ASP A 69 -5.07 30.39 4.48
N GLY A 70 -5.86 29.63 5.27
CA GLY A 70 -5.47 28.36 5.90
C GLY A 70 -5.08 27.20 4.97
N ILE A 71 -5.32 27.31 3.66
CA ILE A 71 -4.96 26.24 2.70
C ILE A 71 -3.44 26.16 2.49
N ARG A 72 -2.73 27.28 2.62
CA ARG A 72 -1.27 27.31 2.43
C ARG A 72 -0.55 26.61 3.56
N GLU A 73 -0.90 26.86 4.82
CA GLU A 73 -0.33 26.18 5.98
C GLU A 73 -0.65 24.68 5.94
N LEU A 74 -1.90 24.32 5.61
CA LEU A 74 -2.31 22.92 5.46
C LEU A 74 -1.49 22.19 4.39
N LEU A 75 -1.26 22.81 3.23
CA LEU A 75 -0.42 22.23 2.16
C LEU A 75 1.06 22.18 2.52
N VAL A 76 1.61 23.17 3.22
CA VAL A 76 3.00 23.17 3.69
C VAL A 76 3.20 22.08 4.75
N ALA A 77 2.31 21.97 5.72
CA ALA A 77 2.33 20.94 6.76
C ALA A 77 2.17 19.53 6.14
N GLY A 78 1.22 19.36 5.21
CA GLY A 78 1.05 18.13 4.44
C GLY A 78 2.29 17.78 3.63
N SER A 79 2.92 18.75 2.96
CA SER A 79 4.16 18.55 2.20
C SER A 79 5.34 18.16 3.09
N ALA A 80 5.44 18.69 4.31
CA ALA A 80 6.44 18.26 5.29
C ALA A 80 6.22 16.79 5.72
N VAL A 81 4.96 16.39 5.94
CA VAL A 81 4.59 14.99 6.20
C VAL A 81 4.89 14.08 5.00
N ALA A 82 4.63 14.55 3.78
CA ALA A 82 4.96 13.85 2.54
C ALA A 82 6.48 13.64 2.39
N ALA A 83 7.27 14.69 2.64
CA ALA A 83 8.73 14.63 2.60
C ALA A 83 9.29 13.64 3.64
N LEU A 84 8.75 13.65 4.87
CA LEU A 84 9.09 12.67 5.90
C LEU A 84 8.72 11.23 5.48
N GLY A 85 7.58 11.07 4.81
CA GLY A 85 7.17 9.81 4.18
C GLY A 85 8.14 9.36 3.07
N LEU A 86 8.56 10.26 2.19
CA LEU A 86 9.53 9.99 1.12
C LEU A 86 10.90 9.56 1.70
N VAL A 87 11.37 10.24 2.75
CA VAL A 87 12.57 9.82 3.49
C VAL A 87 12.38 8.42 4.10
N ALA A 88 11.18 8.05 4.55
CA ALA A 88 10.87 6.71 5.07
C ALA A 88 10.69 5.62 3.99
N ASP A 89 10.46 5.99 2.72
CA ASP A 89 10.43 5.06 1.59
C ASP A 89 11.84 4.79 1.04
N VAL A 90 12.74 5.78 1.10
CA VAL A 90 14.16 5.64 0.69
C VAL A 90 15.02 5.07 1.82
N ARG A 91 14.79 5.48 3.08
CA ARG A 91 15.59 5.10 4.26
C ARG A 91 14.71 4.40 5.30
N ARG A 92 15.30 3.48 6.09
CA ARG A 92 14.57 2.77 7.18
C ARG A 92 14.34 3.67 8.40
N VAL A 93 13.39 4.59 8.30
CA VAL A 93 12.98 5.48 9.40
C VAL A 93 12.18 4.70 10.46
N LYS A 94 12.49 4.92 11.75
CA LYS A 94 11.75 4.31 12.87
C LYS A 94 10.34 4.91 12.96
N ALA A 95 9.32 4.08 13.18
CA ALA A 95 7.91 4.49 13.23
C ALA A 95 7.64 5.71 14.14
N ARG A 96 8.34 5.82 15.28
CA ARG A 96 8.22 6.97 16.21
C ARG A 96 8.47 8.33 15.55
N PHE A 97 9.39 8.43 14.59
CA PHE A 97 9.68 9.70 13.93
C PHE A 97 8.56 10.11 12.98
N LEU A 98 7.89 9.13 12.35
CA LEU A 98 6.72 9.37 11.51
C LEU A 98 5.53 9.83 12.37
N VAL A 99 5.30 9.17 13.51
CA VAL A 99 4.31 9.59 14.51
C VAL A 99 4.57 11.04 14.97
N CYS A 100 5.78 11.34 15.44
CA CYS A 100 6.12 12.68 15.95
C CYS A 100 6.08 13.76 14.87
N GLY A 101 6.61 13.50 13.67
CA GLY A 101 6.59 14.48 12.59
C GLY A 101 5.18 14.81 12.09
N THR A 102 4.31 13.80 11.95
CA THR A 102 2.89 14.03 11.65
C THR A 102 2.16 14.72 12.80
N ALA A 103 2.51 14.43 14.06
CA ALA A 103 1.93 15.11 15.23
C ALA A 103 2.31 16.61 15.29
N VAL A 104 3.56 16.95 15.00
CA VAL A 104 4.02 18.35 14.91
C VAL A 104 3.31 19.07 13.76
N ALA A 105 3.26 18.47 12.57
CA ALA A 105 2.55 19.05 11.43
C ALA A 105 1.05 19.26 11.71
N ALA A 106 0.40 18.31 12.38
CA ALA A 106 -1.01 18.45 12.78
C ALA A 106 -1.21 19.56 13.82
N ALA A 107 -0.30 19.65 14.80
CA ALA A 107 -0.32 20.71 15.82
C ALA A 107 -0.08 22.12 15.25
N CYS A 108 0.47 22.25 14.02
CA CYS A 108 0.55 23.56 13.34
C CYS A 108 -0.73 23.96 12.60
N VAL A 109 -1.66 23.03 12.36
CA VAL A 109 -2.86 23.25 11.51
C VAL A 109 -4.16 23.24 12.33
N VAL A 110 -4.17 22.60 13.50
CA VAL A 110 -5.37 22.49 14.34
C VAL A 110 -5.74 23.84 14.99
N PRO A 111 -7.00 24.32 14.84
CA PRO A 111 -7.43 25.60 15.40
C PRO A 111 -7.77 25.49 16.89
N TYR A 112 -6.74 25.58 17.73
CA TYR A 112 -6.88 25.52 19.20
C TYR A 112 -7.76 26.62 19.79
N GLY A 113 -7.93 27.76 19.10
CA GLY A 113 -8.81 28.85 19.54
C GLY A 113 -10.28 28.44 19.62
N GLU A 114 -10.73 27.61 18.67
CA GLU A 114 -12.12 27.13 18.59
C GLU A 114 -12.32 25.80 19.33
N LEU A 115 -11.33 24.90 19.27
CA LEU A 115 -11.42 23.56 19.86
C LEU A 115 -10.99 23.51 21.34
N GLY A 116 -10.34 24.56 21.83
CA GLY A 116 -9.60 24.55 23.08
C GLY A 116 -8.42 23.55 23.07
N LEU A 117 -7.65 23.51 24.16
CA LEU A 117 -6.51 22.59 24.27
C LEU A 117 -6.96 21.11 24.25
N GLY A 118 -8.06 20.78 24.92
CA GLY A 118 -8.58 19.41 24.97
C GLY A 118 -9.05 18.90 23.60
N GLY A 119 -9.90 19.66 22.91
CA GLY A 119 -10.35 19.32 21.55
C GLY A 119 -9.20 19.31 20.55
N GLY A 120 -8.26 20.27 20.66
CA GLY A 120 -7.09 20.33 19.78
C GLY A 120 -6.14 19.13 19.93
N VAL A 121 -5.86 18.69 21.16
CA VAL A 121 -5.05 17.47 21.40
C VAL A 121 -5.74 16.21 20.84
N LEU A 122 -7.07 16.11 20.97
CA LEU A 122 -7.84 15.02 20.37
C LEU A 122 -7.81 15.07 18.83
N ALA A 123 -7.93 16.25 18.23
CA ALA A 123 -7.81 16.45 16.78
C ALA A 123 -6.43 16.06 16.25
N VAL A 124 -5.34 16.48 16.91
CA VAL A 124 -3.97 16.06 16.57
C VAL A 124 -3.82 14.54 16.67
N GLY A 125 -4.32 13.93 17.74
CA GLY A 125 -4.32 12.47 17.92
C GLY A 125 -5.07 11.74 16.80
N TRP A 126 -6.22 12.28 16.38
CA TRP A 126 -7.02 11.75 15.29
C TRP A 126 -6.34 11.87 13.92
N ILE A 127 -5.76 13.04 13.61
CA ILE A 127 -5.03 13.28 12.36
C ILE A 127 -3.85 12.31 12.23
N VAL A 128 -3.08 12.13 13.30
CA VAL A 128 -1.96 11.17 13.35
C VAL A 128 -2.47 9.73 13.17
N PHE A 129 -3.57 9.35 13.85
CA PHE A 129 -4.15 8.03 13.75
C PHE A 129 -4.61 7.70 12.32
N VAL A 130 -5.36 8.60 11.68
CA VAL A 130 -5.85 8.42 10.31
C VAL A 130 -4.70 8.43 9.29
N ALA A 131 -3.74 9.34 9.39
CA ALA A 131 -2.57 9.38 8.50
C ALA A 131 -1.76 8.06 8.56
N LEU A 132 -1.51 7.55 9.77
CA LEU A 132 -0.86 6.25 9.95
C LEU A 132 -1.74 5.07 9.48
N GLY A 133 -3.07 5.21 9.55
CA GLY A 133 -4.02 4.26 8.97
C GLY A 133 -3.99 4.20 7.45
N PHE A 134 -3.93 5.34 6.76
CA PHE A 134 -3.72 5.36 5.31
C PHE A 134 -2.38 4.73 4.91
N ARG A 135 -1.32 4.98 5.68
CA ARG A 135 -0.03 4.28 5.50
C ARG A 135 -0.11 2.78 5.82
N ALA A 136 -1.00 2.35 6.72
CA ALA A 136 -1.26 0.93 6.98
C ALA A 136 -1.99 0.28 5.79
N LEU A 137 -2.93 0.97 5.14
CA LEU A 137 -3.64 0.49 3.94
C LEU A 137 -2.72 0.33 2.71
N ASP A 138 -1.61 1.06 2.60
CA ASP A 138 -0.65 0.95 1.47
C ASP A 138 0.25 -0.32 1.49
N HIS A 139 -0.28 -1.44 1.96
CA HIS A 139 0.32 -2.77 1.82
C HIS A 139 -0.26 -3.55 0.62
N ALA A 140 -1.40 -3.14 0.08
CA ALA A 140 -2.12 -3.82 -1.00
C ALA A 140 -2.30 -2.92 -2.24
N ASP A 141 -2.52 -3.54 -3.40
CA ASP A 141 -2.74 -2.85 -4.68
C ASP A 141 -4.13 -2.18 -4.69
N ALA A 142 -4.24 -0.97 -5.23
CA ALA A 142 -5.41 -0.07 -5.22
C ALA A 142 -5.97 0.35 -3.84
N LEU A 143 -5.77 -0.41 -2.76
CA LEU A 143 -6.48 -0.25 -1.48
C LEU A 143 -6.42 1.16 -0.87
N ALA A 144 -5.22 1.72 -0.67
CA ALA A 144 -5.08 3.07 -0.12
C ALA A 144 -5.59 4.16 -1.08
N GLY A 145 -5.51 3.90 -2.40
CA GLY A 145 -6.00 4.81 -3.44
C GLY A 145 -7.53 4.87 -3.47
N THR A 146 -8.22 3.73 -3.53
CA THR A 146 -9.70 3.68 -3.56
C THR A 146 -10.32 4.25 -2.30
N VAL A 147 -9.83 3.84 -1.12
CA VAL A 147 -10.30 4.40 0.16
C VAL A 147 -9.99 5.90 0.22
N GLY A 148 -8.84 6.34 -0.29
CA GLY A 148 -8.45 7.75 -0.36
C GLY A 148 -9.39 8.60 -1.23
N VAL A 149 -9.73 8.13 -2.43
CA VAL A 149 -10.68 8.81 -3.33
C VAL A 149 -12.06 8.91 -2.69
N VAL A 150 -12.55 7.81 -2.10
CA VAL A 150 -13.89 7.76 -1.47
C VAL A 150 -13.97 8.67 -0.25
N THR A 151 -12.97 8.63 0.64
CA THR A 151 -12.90 9.55 1.79
C THR A 151 -12.68 11.00 1.34
N ALA A 152 -11.89 11.26 0.29
CA ALA A 152 -11.71 12.61 -0.26
C ALA A 152 -13.01 13.22 -0.77
N PHE A 153 -13.81 12.45 -1.50
CA PHE A 153 -15.12 12.90 -1.96
C PHE A 153 -16.06 13.18 -0.78
N GLY A 154 -16.14 12.26 0.19
CA GLY A 154 -17.00 12.43 1.37
C GLY A 154 -16.63 13.63 2.24
N VAL A 155 -15.34 13.78 2.58
CA VAL A 155 -14.86 14.92 3.35
C VAL A 155 -14.96 16.22 2.54
N GLY A 156 -14.82 16.18 1.22
CA GLY A 156 -15.05 17.32 0.33
C GLY A 156 -16.51 17.80 0.34
N VAL A 157 -17.49 16.88 0.34
CA VAL A 157 -18.91 17.22 0.49
C VAL A 157 -19.21 17.80 1.88
N VAL A 158 -18.60 17.27 2.93
CA VAL A 158 -18.67 17.81 4.30
C VAL A 158 -18.10 19.24 4.35
N ALA A 159 -16.91 19.47 3.78
CA ALA A 159 -16.32 20.81 3.69
C ALA A 159 -17.21 21.80 2.89
N ALA A 160 -17.81 21.35 1.78
CA ALA A 160 -18.72 22.19 1.00
C ALA A 160 -20.03 22.51 1.74
N ALA A 161 -20.54 21.60 2.56
CA ALA A 161 -21.72 21.85 3.41
C ALA A 161 -21.44 22.91 4.50
N GLU A 162 -20.20 22.99 4.99
CA GLU A 162 -19.71 24.04 5.90
C GLU A 162 -19.25 25.32 5.18
N VAL A 163 -19.54 25.47 3.88
CA VAL A 163 -19.14 26.63 3.04
C VAL A 163 -17.60 26.82 3.00
N MET A 164 -16.85 25.73 3.20
CA MET A 164 -15.38 25.72 3.13
C MET A 164 -14.92 25.43 1.69
N ASP A 165 -15.14 26.39 0.77
CA ASP A 165 -14.85 26.23 -0.66
C ASP A 165 -13.39 25.80 -0.91
N GLY A 166 -12.41 26.47 -0.30
CA GLY A 166 -11.00 26.15 -0.46
C GLY A 166 -10.65 24.69 -0.10
N PRO A 167 -11.00 24.21 1.11
CA PRO A 167 -10.82 22.81 1.48
C PRO A 167 -11.60 21.82 0.61
N ALA A 168 -12.81 22.17 0.13
CA ALA A 168 -13.57 21.34 -0.80
C ALA A 168 -12.84 21.19 -2.16
N VAL A 169 -12.28 22.29 -2.69
CA VAL A 169 -11.46 22.28 -3.92
C VAL A 169 -10.15 21.51 -3.72
N LEU A 170 -9.46 21.69 -2.60
CA LEU A 170 -8.26 20.92 -2.27
C LEU A 170 -8.53 19.41 -2.26
N LEU A 171 -9.67 18.99 -1.70
CA LEU A 171 -10.04 17.59 -1.63
C LEU A 171 -10.54 17.03 -2.98
N SER A 172 -11.19 17.82 -3.83
CA SER A 172 -11.55 17.38 -5.18
C SER A 172 -10.29 17.19 -6.05
N VAL A 173 -9.31 18.09 -5.93
CA VAL A 173 -7.97 17.96 -6.55
C VAL A 173 -7.23 16.72 -6.02
N LEU A 174 -7.27 16.46 -4.70
CA LEU A 174 -6.67 15.25 -4.11
C LEU A 174 -7.37 13.97 -4.60
N ALA A 175 -8.70 13.94 -4.66
CA ALA A 175 -9.48 12.81 -5.17
C ALA A 175 -9.14 12.52 -6.64
N ALA A 176 -9.04 13.56 -7.46
CA ALA A 176 -8.66 13.45 -8.86
C ALA A 176 -7.21 12.96 -9.03
N ALA A 177 -6.26 13.50 -8.27
CA ALA A 177 -4.86 13.06 -8.30
C ALA A 177 -4.70 11.60 -7.86
N LEU A 178 -5.42 11.17 -6.81
CA LEU A 178 -5.47 9.77 -6.39
C LEU A 178 -6.10 8.86 -7.45
N THR A 179 -7.11 9.35 -8.17
CA THR A 179 -7.75 8.63 -9.29
C THR A 179 -6.79 8.44 -10.46
N GLY A 180 -6.04 9.49 -10.85
CA GLY A 180 -5.00 9.41 -11.88
C GLY A 180 -3.87 8.43 -11.49
N PHE A 181 -3.44 8.45 -10.23
CA PHE A 181 -2.52 7.44 -9.68
C PHE A 181 -3.12 6.01 -9.74
N LEU A 182 -4.41 5.85 -9.45
CA LEU A 182 -5.09 4.57 -9.39
C LEU A 182 -5.06 3.81 -10.73
N MET A 183 -5.07 4.52 -11.87
CA MET A 183 -4.87 3.97 -13.21
C MET A 183 -3.56 3.17 -13.37
N HIS A 184 -2.56 3.44 -12.51
CA HIS A 184 -1.28 2.74 -12.48
C HIS A 184 -1.09 1.85 -11.24
N ASN A 185 -2.00 1.91 -10.26
CA ASN A 185 -1.95 1.13 -9.03
C ASN A 185 -3.02 0.02 -8.94
N TRP A 186 -3.99 -0.01 -9.85
CA TRP A 186 -4.96 -1.10 -9.94
C TRP A 186 -4.27 -2.47 -10.11
N PRO A 187 -4.75 -3.55 -9.45
CA PRO A 187 -4.11 -4.86 -9.55
C PRO A 187 -4.05 -5.36 -11.00
N PRO A 188 -2.88 -5.81 -11.51
CA PRO A 188 -1.56 -5.84 -10.86
C PRO A 188 -0.82 -4.48 -10.93
N ALA A 189 -0.47 -3.92 -9.77
CA ALA A 189 0.09 -2.57 -9.69
C ALA A 189 1.40 -2.38 -10.48
N ARG A 190 1.52 -1.24 -11.15
CA ARG A 190 2.70 -0.81 -11.93
C ARG A 190 3.57 0.20 -11.16
N VAL A 191 2.95 0.92 -10.23
CA VAL A 191 3.48 1.98 -9.35
C VAL A 191 2.78 1.86 -7.98
N GLY A 192 3.49 2.11 -6.88
CA GLY A 192 2.96 2.11 -5.51
C GLY A 192 2.90 3.52 -4.92
N LEU A 193 2.03 3.73 -3.93
CA LEU A 193 1.79 5.04 -3.33
C LEU A 193 2.98 5.46 -2.43
N GLY A 194 3.43 4.56 -1.57
CA GLY A 194 4.50 4.81 -0.62
C GLY A 194 4.02 5.53 0.64
N SER A 195 4.89 5.55 1.66
CA SER A 195 4.70 6.36 2.87
C SER A 195 4.56 7.85 2.53
N CYS A 196 5.22 8.33 1.47
CA CYS A 196 5.07 9.69 0.95
C CYS A 196 3.60 10.06 0.68
N GLY A 197 2.95 9.36 -0.25
CA GLY A 197 1.57 9.68 -0.67
C GLY A 197 0.52 9.26 0.34
N SER A 198 0.72 8.13 1.03
CA SER A 198 -0.26 7.63 1.99
C SER A 198 -0.35 8.47 3.26
N LEU A 199 0.79 8.98 3.78
CA LEU A 199 0.76 9.92 4.89
C LEU A 199 0.21 11.28 4.47
N PHE A 200 0.57 11.79 3.29
CA PHE A 200 0.03 13.04 2.75
C PHE A 200 -1.50 13.00 2.62
N ALA A 201 -2.04 11.99 1.93
CA ALA A 201 -3.47 11.85 1.72
C ALA A 201 -4.20 11.72 3.06
N GLY A 202 -3.77 10.81 3.94
CA GLY A 202 -4.41 10.64 5.25
C GLY A 202 -4.30 11.87 6.16
N PHE A 203 -3.22 12.65 6.06
CA PHE A 203 -3.06 13.92 6.77
C PHE A 203 -4.04 14.99 6.27
N LEU A 204 -4.11 15.23 4.97
CA LEU A 204 -5.05 16.21 4.39
C LEU A 204 -6.51 15.83 4.69
N LEU A 205 -6.87 14.57 4.48
CA LEU A 205 -8.23 14.06 4.72
C LEU A 205 -8.66 14.24 6.18
N ALA A 206 -7.80 13.88 7.13
CA ALA A 206 -8.13 14.00 8.54
C ALA A 206 -8.12 15.46 9.03
N SER A 207 -7.23 16.30 8.48
CA SER A 207 -7.14 17.71 8.86
C SER A 207 -8.35 18.50 8.36
N VAL A 208 -8.73 18.35 7.07
CA VAL A 208 -9.95 19.00 6.54
C VAL A 208 -11.20 18.47 7.24
N ALA A 209 -11.27 17.16 7.51
CA ALA A 209 -12.40 16.60 8.25
C ALA A 209 -12.49 17.14 9.69
N ALA A 210 -11.35 17.39 10.36
CA ALA A 210 -11.35 18.01 11.69
C ALA A 210 -11.74 19.49 11.64
N LEU A 211 -11.27 20.23 10.64
CA LEU A 211 -11.60 21.64 10.40
C LEU A 211 -13.11 21.83 10.14
N ALA A 212 -13.70 21.03 9.24
CA ALA A 212 -15.14 21.03 8.94
C ALA A 212 -16.03 20.47 10.08
N ARG A 213 -15.44 20.19 11.25
CA ARG A 213 -16.15 19.74 12.46
C ARG A 213 -15.79 20.59 13.70
N THR A 214 -15.17 21.76 13.49
CA THR A 214 -15.04 22.83 14.51
C THR A 214 -16.42 23.42 14.84
N GLY A 215 -16.57 24.03 16.01
CA GLY A 215 -17.88 24.52 16.52
C GLY A 215 -18.89 23.43 16.93
N TYR A 216 -18.78 22.21 16.41
CA TYR A 216 -19.66 21.09 16.73
C TYR A 216 -19.32 20.38 18.05
N ALA A 217 -20.34 19.81 18.70
CA ALA A 217 -20.17 19.02 19.92
C ALA A 217 -19.24 17.82 19.71
N LEU A 218 -18.22 17.70 20.58
CA LEU A 218 -17.11 16.74 20.46
C LEU A 218 -17.54 15.30 20.15
N ALA A 219 -18.61 14.80 20.77
CA ALA A 219 -19.12 13.45 20.53
C ALA A 219 -19.69 13.27 19.10
N SER A 220 -20.45 14.25 18.59
CA SER A 220 -20.96 14.26 17.22
C SER A 220 -19.81 14.35 16.22
N SER A 221 -18.83 15.21 16.48
CA SER A 221 -17.63 15.32 15.63
C SER A 221 -16.85 14.01 15.58
N ALA A 222 -16.60 13.36 16.73
CA ALA A 222 -15.91 12.07 16.77
C ALA A 222 -16.65 10.96 15.98
N GLU A 223 -17.98 10.93 16.03
CA GLU A 223 -18.80 9.95 15.33
C GLU A 223 -18.79 10.14 13.80
N VAL A 224 -18.91 11.38 13.33
CA VAL A 224 -18.83 11.70 11.89
C VAL A 224 -17.41 11.45 11.37
N LEU A 225 -16.39 11.90 12.09
CA LEU A 225 -14.98 11.66 11.76
C LEU A 225 -14.63 10.17 11.69
N PHE A 226 -15.16 9.38 12.64
CA PHE A 226 -15.03 7.92 12.61
C PHE A 226 -15.71 7.33 11.37
N ALA A 227 -16.95 7.70 11.06
CA ALA A 227 -17.67 7.16 9.91
C ALA A 227 -16.95 7.45 8.57
N LEU A 228 -16.45 8.67 8.38
CA LEU A 228 -15.71 9.08 7.17
C LEU A 228 -14.38 8.33 6.98
N THR A 229 -13.79 7.81 8.05
CA THR A 229 -12.47 7.15 8.04
C THR A 229 -12.50 5.71 8.56
N ALA A 230 -13.69 5.12 8.67
CA ALA A 230 -13.96 3.87 9.39
C ALA A 230 -13.07 2.69 8.92
N VAL A 231 -12.78 2.60 7.62
CA VAL A 231 -11.93 1.55 7.05
C VAL A 231 -10.46 1.70 7.45
N ALA A 232 -9.92 2.92 7.49
CA ALA A 232 -8.56 3.17 7.97
C ALA A 232 -8.47 2.87 9.48
N ALA A 233 -9.49 3.27 10.25
CA ALA A 233 -9.60 2.92 11.67
C ALA A 233 -9.67 1.40 11.88
N ALA A 234 -10.48 0.68 11.09
CA ALA A 234 -10.67 -0.76 11.16
C ALA A 234 -9.36 -1.54 10.97
N ASP A 235 -8.57 -1.19 9.93
CA ASP A 235 -7.30 -1.87 9.66
C ASP A 235 -6.29 -1.66 10.79
N VAL A 236 -6.18 -0.43 11.31
CA VAL A 236 -5.29 -0.12 12.46
C VAL A 236 -5.73 -0.84 13.73
N LEU A 237 -7.03 -0.84 14.04
CA LEU A 237 -7.57 -1.52 15.22
C LEU A 237 -7.37 -3.04 15.15
N LEU A 238 -7.66 -3.65 14.00
CA LEU A 238 -7.43 -5.07 13.72
C LEU A 238 -5.96 -5.46 13.92
N VAL A 239 -5.04 -4.67 13.38
CA VAL A 239 -3.59 -4.85 13.53
C VAL A 239 -3.15 -4.68 14.98
N LEU A 240 -3.61 -3.63 15.65
CA LEU A 240 -3.29 -3.33 17.05
C LEU A 240 -3.72 -4.47 17.98
N LEU A 241 -4.98 -4.91 17.85
CA LEU A 241 -5.55 -6.00 18.64
C LEU A 241 -4.84 -7.33 18.32
N SER A 242 -4.61 -7.64 17.03
CA SER A 242 -3.92 -8.88 16.64
C SER A 242 -2.48 -8.93 17.15
N ARG A 243 -1.78 -7.80 17.27
CA ARG A 243 -0.42 -7.75 17.83
C ARG A 243 -0.42 -7.85 19.34
N ARG A 244 -1.36 -7.20 20.03
CA ARG A 244 -1.55 -7.34 21.49
C ARG A 244 -1.83 -8.80 21.88
N LEU A 245 -2.83 -9.43 21.25
CA LEU A 245 -3.20 -10.83 21.51
C LEU A 245 -2.07 -11.82 21.20
N ALA A 246 -1.19 -11.51 20.24
CA ALA A 246 -0.04 -12.33 19.88
C ALA A 246 1.26 -11.99 20.65
N GLY A 247 1.24 -11.05 21.59
CA GLY A 247 2.41 -10.59 22.33
C GLY A 247 3.52 -10.01 21.43
N ARG A 248 3.14 -9.25 20.39
CA ARG A 248 4.06 -8.67 19.39
C ARG A 248 4.17 -7.14 19.51
N PRO A 249 5.34 -6.54 19.20
CA PRO A 249 5.51 -5.09 19.20
C PRO A 249 4.56 -4.40 18.22
N LEU A 250 3.78 -3.44 18.73
CA LEU A 250 2.67 -2.79 18.00
C LEU A 250 3.14 -2.09 16.71
N LEU A 251 4.30 -1.43 16.74
CA LEU A 251 4.85 -0.63 15.65
C LEU A 251 5.66 -1.44 14.62
N ARG A 252 5.72 -2.77 14.72
CA ARG A 252 6.49 -3.64 13.81
C ARG A 252 5.57 -4.23 12.74
N GLY A 253 5.81 -3.90 11.48
CA GLY A 253 4.99 -4.37 10.35
C GLY A 253 4.91 -5.90 10.25
N GLY A 254 3.78 -6.40 9.74
CA GLY A 254 3.47 -7.82 9.60
C GLY A 254 2.29 -8.06 8.64
N PRO A 255 1.93 -9.32 8.37
CA PRO A 255 0.86 -9.70 7.44
C PRO A 255 -0.52 -9.76 8.11
N ASP A 256 -0.78 -8.90 9.10
CA ASP A 256 -1.94 -8.95 9.99
C ASP A 256 -3.11 -8.01 9.64
N HIS A 257 -2.92 -7.22 8.58
CA HIS A 257 -3.86 -6.27 7.99
C HIS A 257 -5.11 -6.92 7.37
N LEU A 258 -6.16 -6.10 7.22
CA LEU A 258 -7.51 -6.47 6.78
C LEU A 258 -7.50 -7.18 5.42
N ALA A 259 -6.87 -6.60 4.39
CA ALA A 259 -6.86 -7.19 3.06
C ALA A 259 -6.06 -8.51 3.00
N HIS A 260 -5.05 -8.70 3.86
CA HIS A 260 -4.37 -10.00 3.94
C HIS A 260 -5.28 -11.10 4.54
N ARG A 261 -6.16 -10.75 5.49
CA ARG A 261 -7.14 -11.68 6.06
C ARG A 261 -8.27 -11.99 5.09
N LEU A 262 -8.79 -11.00 4.37
CA LEU A 262 -9.75 -11.25 3.28
C LEU A 262 -9.19 -12.21 2.22
N ARG A 263 -7.91 -12.06 1.85
CA ARG A 263 -7.24 -13.00 0.95
C ARG A 263 -7.08 -14.40 1.53
N ARG A 264 -6.90 -14.55 2.86
CA ARG A 264 -6.91 -15.86 3.54
C ARG A 264 -8.30 -16.52 3.57
N LEU A 265 -9.36 -15.72 3.47
CA LEU A 265 -10.75 -16.19 3.31
C LEU A 265 -11.11 -16.52 1.85
N GLY A 266 -10.14 -16.49 0.92
CA GLY A 266 -10.33 -16.87 -0.48
C GLY A 266 -10.60 -15.73 -1.46
N LEU A 267 -10.69 -14.47 -1.00
CA LEU A 267 -10.90 -13.35 -1.91
C LEU A 267 -9.67 -13.09 -2.78
N THR A 268 -9.90 -12.78 -4.06
CA THR A 268 -8.86 -12.28 -4.96
C THR A 268 -8.34 -10.91 -4.50
N PRO A 269 -7.12 -10.47 -4.88
CA PRO A 269 -6.61 -9.15 -4.51
C PRO A 269 -7.54 -8.00 -4.92
N SER A 270 -8.11 -8.08 -6.12
CA SER A 270 -9.08 -7.10 -6.64
C SER A 270 -10.41 -7.19 -5.88
N GLY A 271 -10.94 -8.40 -5.63
CA GLY A 271 -12.19 -8.60 -4.89
C GLY A 271 -12.12 -8.08 -3.45
N ALA A 272 -10.99 -8.30 -2.76
CA ALA A 272 -10.75 -7.72 -1.44
C ALA A 272 -10.72 -6.19 -1.48
N THR A 273 -10.10 -5.60 -2.50
CA THR A 273 -10.04 -4.13 -2.65
C THR A 273 -11.40 -3.52 -2.97
N VAL A 274 -12.19 -4.15 -3.85
CA VAL A 274 -13.55 -3.71 -4.18
C VAL A 274 -14.47 -3.81 -2.97
N LEU A 275 -14.42 -4.91 -2.20
CA LEU A 275 -15.21 -5.05 -0.98
C LEU A 275 -14.88 -3.97 0.06
N VAL A 276 -13.59 -3.66 0.24
CA VAL A 276 -13.16 -2.62 1.18
C VAL A 276 -13.52 -1.21 0.68
N ALA A 277 -13.43 -0.96 -0.63
CA ALA A 277 -13.88 0.31 -1.22
C ALA A 277 -15.40 0.50 -1.08
N ALA A 278 -16.20 -0.55 -1.26
CA ALA A 278 -17.64 -0.52 -1.03
C ALA A 278 -17.97 -0.26 0.44
N ALA A 279 -17.28 -0.92 1.38
CA ALA A 279 -17.44 -0.68 2.81
C ALA A 279 -17.04 0.76 3.21
N ALA A 280 -15.96 1.30 2.63
CA ALA A 280 -15.57 2.69 2.81
C ALA A 280 -16.66 3.64 2.29
N PHE A 281 -17.20 3.37 1.11
CA PHE A 281 -18.25 4.18 0.48
C PHE A 281 -19.53 4.21 1.33
N SER A 282 -20.01 3.04 1.80
CA SER A 282 -21.18 2.99 2.68
C SER A 282 -20.96 3.75 3.99
N ALA A 283 -19.80 3.60 4.63
CA ALA A 283 -19.47 4.30 5.88
C ALA A 283 -19.36 5.83 5.67
N VAL A 284 -18.72 6.26 4.57
CA VAL A 284 -18.61 7.66 4.18
C VAL A 284 -19.98 8.26 3.88
N VAL A 285 -20.83 7.59 3.11
CA VAL A 285 -22.20 8.06 2.82
C VAL A 285 -23.00 8.25 4.11
N VAL A 286 -22.92 7.33 5.07
CA VAL A 286 -23.58 7.51 6.38
C VAL A 286 -23.00 8.73 7.12
N GLY A 287 -21.68 8.92 7.12
CA GLY A 287 -21.03 10.07 7.74
C GLY A 287 -21.49 11.41 7.13
N VAL A 288 -21.56 11.49 5.80
CA VAL A 288 -22.05 12.65 5.04
C VAL A 288 -23.54 12.91 5.35
N LEU A 289 -24.39 11.88 5.27
CA LEU A 289 -25.84 12.02 5.51
C LEU A 289 -26.15 12.51 6.93
N VAL A 290 -25.44 11.99 7.94
CA VAL A 290 -25.60 12.43 9.34
C VAL A 290 -25.09 13.86 9.52
N HIS A 291 -24.01 14.25 8.84
CA HIS A 291 -23.49 15.61 8.89
C HIS A 291 -24.47 16.65 8.30
N ILE A 292 -25.07 16.38 7.14
CA ILE A 292 -26.07 17.27 6.51
C ILE A 292 -27.47 17.20 7.16
N GLY A 293 -27.60 16.54 8.31
CA GLY A 293 -28.87 16.42 9.05
C GLY A 293 -29.90 15.43 8.48
N TRP A 294 -29.56 14.69 7.42
CA TRP A 294 -30.45 13.69 6.79
C TRP A 294 -30.33 12.30 7.44
N GLY A 295 -29.32 12.08 8.26
CA GLY A 295 -29.09 10.84 9.01
C GLY A 295 -29.20 11.03 10.52
N THR A 296 -29.48 9.94 11.24
CA THR A 296 -29.52 9.95 12.71
C THR A 296 -28.17 9.60 13.33
N ARG A 297 -27.93 10.08 14.56
CA ARG A 297 -26.77 9.67 15.38
C ARG A 297 -26.67 8.14 15.54
N THR A 298 -27.80 7.44 15.53
CA THR A 298 -27.84 5.97 15.58
C THR A 298 -27.16 5.33 14.37
N ALA A 299 -27.17 5.98 13.19
CA ALA A 299 -26.55 5.45 11.98
C ALA A 299 -25.00 5.44 12.05
N THR A 300 -24.36 6.47 12.61
CA THR A 300 -22.89 6.44 12.86
C THR A 300 -22.52 5.39 13.90
N LEU A 301 -23.36 5.18 14.92
CA LEU A 301 -23.17 4.10 15.89
C LEU A 301 -23.29 2.71 15.25
N TRP A 302 -24.19 2.52 14.28
CA TRP A 302 -24.23 1.29 13.47
C TRP A 302 -22.95 1.09 12.65
N VAL A 303 -22.38 2.14 12.04
CA VAL A 303 -21.08 2.05 11.34
C VAL A 303 -19.97 1.61 12.31
N ALA A 304 -19.92 2.15 13.53
CA ALA A 304 -18.98 1.74 14.57
C ALA A 304 -19.19 0.28 15.01
N GLY A 305 -20.45 -0.14 15.23
CA GLY A 305 -20.81 -1.51 15.62
C GLY A 305 -20.47 -2.54 14.55
N VAL A 306 -20.80 -2.27 13.28
CA VAL A 306 -20.43 -3.11 12.13
C VAL A 306 -18.91 -3.17 11.96
N THR A 307 -18.21 -2.04 12.10
CA THR A 307 -16.74 -2.00 12.04
C THR A 307 -16.13 -2.88 13.12
N LEU A 308 -16.61 -2.79 14.36
CA LEU A 308 -16.15 -3.63 15.47
C LEU A 308 -16.45 -5.12 15.21
N ALA A 309 -17.65 -5.46 14.73
CA ALA A 309 -18.03 -6.83 14.39
C ALA A 309 -17.13 -7.42 13.29
N VAL A 310 -16.82 -6.65 12.24
CA VAL A 310 -15.89 -7.05 11.17
C VAL A 310 -14.48 -7.25 11.71
N VAL A 311 -13.96 -6.33 12.55
CA VAL A 311 -12.65 -6.47 13.20
C VAL A 311 -12.58 -7.73 14.07
N LEU A 312 -13.58 -7.97 14.92
CA LEU A 312 -13.65 -9.16 15.78
C LEU A 312 -13.81 -10.45 14.96
N GLY A 313 -14.59 -10.43 13.88
CA GLY A 313 -14.73 -11.55 12.95
C GLY A 313 -13.41 -11.89 12.26
N LEU A 314 -12.71 -10.89 11.71
CA LEU A 314 -11.42 -11.06 11.05
C LEU A 314 -10.30 -11.44 12.03
N LEU A 315 -10.36 -11.05 13.31
CA LEU A 315 -9.41 -11.51 14.32
C LEU A 315 -9.39 -13.04 14.46
N ARG A 316 -10.51 -13.73 14.22
CA ARG A 316 -10.59 -15.20 14.24
C ARG A 316 -9.80 -15.88 13.11
N VAL A 317 -9.43 -15.16 12.05
CA VAL A 317 -8.59 -15.69 10.96
C VAL A 317 -7.13 -15.74 11.44
N PRO A 318 -6.51 -16.93 11.64
CA PRO A 318 -5.17 -17.00 12.19
C PRO A 318 -4.11 -16.49 11.20
N VAL A 319 -3.37 -15.46 11.63
CA VAL A 319 -2.23 -14.89 10.88
C VAL A 319 -0.89 -15.37 11.44
N TYR A 320 -0.77 -15.41 12.76
CA TYR A 320 0.39 -15.94 13.46
C TYR A 320 0.07 -17.35 13.95
N GLY A 321 0.94 -18.32 13.67
CA GLY A 321 0.85 -19.62 14.31
C GLY A 321 1.03 -19.48 15.83
N LEU A 322 0.31 -20.30 16.59
CA LEU A 322 0.51 -20.42 18.04
C LEU A 322 2.00 -20.66 18.32
N ARG A 323 2.56 -19.95 19.31
CA ARG A 323 3.90 -20.28 19.81
C ARG A 323 3.84 -21.72 20.31
N ARG A 324 4.44 -22.67 19.58
CA ARG A 324 4.84 -23.94 20.21
C ARG A 324 5.77 -23.56 21.36
N PRO A 325 5.53 -24.01 22.61
CA PRO A 325 6.53 -23.93 23.65
C PRO A 325 7.81 -24.55 23.09
N THR A 326 8.95 -23.87 23.24
CA THR A 326 10.24 -24.42 22.83
C THR A 326 10.50 -25.67 23.64
N GLY A 327 10.24 -26.83 23.02
CA GLY A 327 10.55 -28.12 23.62
C GLY A 327 12.01 -28.12 23.99
N VAL A 328 12.29 -28.48 25.24
CA VAL A 328 13.65 -28.55 25.79
C VAL A 328 14.53 -29.32 24.80
N HIS A 329 15.57 -28.68 24.28
CA HIS A 329 16.57 -29.38 23.48
C HIS A 329 17.20 -30.45 24.38
N ARG A 330 16.79 -31.71 24.20
CA ARG A 330 17.57 -32.85 24.66
C ARG A 330 18.91 -32.77 23.94
N VAL A 331 19.92 -32.27 24.66
CA VAL A 331 21.30 -32.29 24.19
C VAL A 331 21.72 -33.75 24.09
N GLY A 332 21.74 -34.26 22.84
CA GLY A 332 22.21 -35.59 22.54
C GLY A 332 23.70 -35.68 22.88
N ARG A 333 24.00 -36.33 24.01
CA ARG A 333 25.36 -36.54 24.49
C ARG A 333 26.04 -37.58 23.59
N GLN A 334 26.67 -37.13 22.50
CA GLN A 334 27.49 -38.01 21.67
C GLN A 334 28.69 -38.49 22.51
N ALA A 335 28.75 -39.80 22.76
CA ALA A 335 29.86 -40.42 23.46
C ALA A 335 31.08 -40.45 22.53
N VAL A 336 32.12 -39.68 22.88
CA VAL A 336 33.42 -39.73 22.19
C VAL A 336 34.13 -41.01 22.61
N VAL A 337 34.13 -42.02 21.74
CA VAL A 337 34.97 -43.22 21.90
C VAL A 337 36.40 -42.82 21.56
N ARG A 338 37.24 -42.64 22.60
CA ARG A 338 38.69 -42.51 22.44
C ARG A 338 39.29 -43.90 22.21
N GLY A 339 39.66 -44.21 20.96
CA GLY A 339 40.55 -45.33 20.67
C GLY A 339 41.98 -45.01 21.14
N THR A 340 42.55 -45.87 21.97
CA THR A 340 43.96 -45.82 22.39
C THR A 340 44.85 -46.36 21.27
N GLY A 341 45.81 -45.56 20.81
CA GLY A 341 46.77 -45.98 19.79
C GLY A 341 48.03 -46.63 20.37
N ALA A 342 48.67 -47.47 19.56
CA ALA A 342 50.06 -47.92 19.72
C ALA A 342 50.80 -47.72 18.37
N PRO A 343 52.13 -47.51 18.35
CA PRO A 343 52.80 -46.80 17.25
C PRO A 343 53.40 -47.71 16.16
N GLY A 344 53.42 -47.22 14.92
CA GLY A 344 54.02 -47.88 13.75
C GLY A 344 54.72 -46.89 12.82
N THR A 345 56.05 -46.91 12.87
CA THR A 345 57.07 -46.32 11.98
C THR A 345 56.71 -45.93 10.53
N GLY A 346 57.04 -44.69 10.14
CA GLY A 346 58.04 -44.46 9.08
C GLY A 346 57.60 -44.07 7.64
N VAL A 347 58.39 -43.14 7.07
CA VAL A 347 58.63 -42.88 5.61
C VAL A 347 57.66 -41.98 4.82
N ARG A 348 58.06 -40.70 4.77
CA ARG A 348 58.22 -39.75 3.62
C ARG A 348 57.28 -39.76 2.38
N THR A 349 56.90 -38.53 2.04
CA THR A 349 56.77 -37.91 0.69
C THR A 349 55.65 -38.34 -0.28
N GLY A 350 54.96 -37.35 -0.86
CA GLY A 350 54.13 -37.51 -2.06
C GLY A 350 53.10 -36.38 -2.25
N VAL A 351 53.35 -35.47 -3.18
CA VAL A 351 52.38 -34.44 -3.63
C VAL A 351 51.67 -34.97 -4.89
N HIS A 352 50.33 -35.00 -4.94
CA HIS A 352 49.51 -34.42 -6.02
C HIS A 352 48.01 -34.76 -5.92
N ASP A 353 47.22 -33.86 -6.54
CA ASP A 353 45.86 -33.98 -7.10
C ASP A 353 44.88 -35.08 -6.64
N ILE A 354 43.67 -34.63 -6.25
CA ILE A 354 42.45 -35.44 -6.35
C ILE A 354 41.37 -34.67 -7.13
N ARG A 355 41.12 -35.12 -8.36
CA ARG A 355 39.90 -34.83 -9.12
C ARG A 355 39.22 -36.15 -9.51
N ARG A 356 37.89 -36.18 -9.27
CA ARG A 356 36.88 -37.04 -9.94
C ARG A 356 36.83 -38.55 -9.64
N THR A 357 35.86 -38.89 -8.79
CA THR A 357 34.73 -39.83 -9.05
C THR A 357 34.96 -41.20 -9.70
N ALA A 358 34.54 -42.26 -8.98
CA ALA A 358 33.39 -43.16 -9.29
C ALA A 358 33.66 -44.66 -9.08
N ALA A 359 32.59 -45.38 -8.75
CA ALA A 359 32.48 -46.84 -8.51
C ALA A 359 33.29 -47.37 -7.29
N GLY A 360 32.79 -48.32 -6.50
CA GLY A 360 31.47 -48.97 -6.49
C GLY A 360 31.61 -50.40 -5.97
N LEU A 361 30.84 -50.79 -4.96
CA LEU A 361 30.73 -52.19 -4.50
C LEU A 361 29.38 -52.40 -3.81
N ALA A 362 28.80 -53.58 -4.01
CA ALA A 362 27.38 -53.86 -3.81
C ALA A 362 27.12 -54.89 -2.72
N THR A 363 25.94 -54.82 -2.08
CA THR A 363 25.21 -55.99 -1.55
C THR A 363 23.69 -55.73 -1.52
N ARG A 364 22.92 -56.69 -2.03
CA ARG A 364 21.46 -56.94 -1.92
C ARG A 364 21.30 -58.43 -1.54
N PRO A 365 20.11 -59.01 -1.19
CA PRO A 365 18.71 -58.63 -1.46
C PRO A 365 17.95 -58.31 -0.14
N ALA A 366 16.65 -58.52 0.13
CA ALA A 366 15.48 -59.10 -0.57
C ALA A 366 14.14 -58.55 -0.04
N GLY A 367 13.03 -58.78 -0.77
CA GLY A 367 11.62 -58.59 -0.35
C GLY A 367 11.13 -57.13 -0.26
N GLU A 368 9.91 -56.74 -0.65
CA GLU A 368 8.79 -57.40 -1.36
C GLU A 368 8.14 -56.42 -2.35
N SER A 369 7.21 -56.90 -3.19
CA SER A 369 6.61 -56.15 -4.32
C SER A 369 5.17 -55.68 -4.05
N TYR A 370 4.76 -54.58 -4.71
CA TYR A 370 3.43 -54.42 -5.35
C TYR A 370 3.52 -53.31 -6.42
N GLY A 371 2.66 -53.37 -7.45
CA GLY A 371 2.98 -52.82 -8.78
C GLY A 371 2.43 -51.42 -9.17
N SER A 372 2.94 -50.97 -10.35
CA SER A 372 2.24 -50.32 -11.49
C SER A 372 1.45 -49.01 -11.28
N ALA A 373 1.45 -48.02 -12.17
CA ALA A 373 2.17 -47.79 -13.44
C ALA A 373 2.33 -46.27 -13.73
N ARG A 374 3.13 -45.89 -14.74
CA ARG A 374 3.18 -44.53 -15.32
C ARG A 374 3.16 -44.59 -16.85
N PRO A 375 2.52 -43.63 -17.55
CA PRO A 375 2.44 -43.60 -19.02
C PRO A 375 3.70 -43.00 -19.69
N PRO A 376 3.92 -43.27 -20.99
CA PRO A 376 5.15 -42.92 -21.71
C PRO A 376 5.17 -41.49 -22.29
N ARG A 377 6.37 -41.00 -22.59
CA ARG A 377 6.60 -39.83 -23.47
C ARG A 377 6.76 -40.29 -24.91
N GLN A 378 6.18 -39.56 -25.87
CA GLN A 378 6.48 -39.73 -27.30
C GLN A 378 7.41 -38.62 -27.81
N SER A 379 8.23 -38.97 -28.79
CA SER A 379 9.22 -38.13 -29.47
C SER A 379 8.80 -37.80 -30.90
N ALA A 380 9.05 -36.58 -31.36
CA ALA A 380 8.82 -36.17 -32.75
C ALA A 380 9.99 -36.58 -33.67
N PRO A 381 9.74 -36.94 -34.94
CA PRO A 381 10.77 -37.25 -35.93
C PRO A 381 11.26 -35.99 -36.69
N GLY A 382 12.48 -36.06 -37.24
CA GLY A 382 13.05 -35.02 -38.11
C GLY A 382 13.32 -35.53 -39.54
N TRP A 383 13.48 -34.61 -40.50
CA TRP A 383 13.82 -34.94 -41.89
C TRP A 383 14.57 -33.79 -42.61
N VAL A 384 15.64 -34.13 -43.34
CA VAL A 384 16.57 -33.33 -44.17
C VAL A 384 17.21 -34.36 -45.14
N PRO A 385 17.32 -34.17 -46.49
CA PRO A 385 18.15 -33.16 -47.22
C PRO A 385 17.46 -32.59 -48.49
N GLY A 386 18.01 -31.73 -49.38
CA GLY A 386 19.30 -31.02 -49.52
C GLY A 386 19.81 -31.06 -50.98
N GLY A 387 20.03 -29.90 -51.66
CA GLY A 387 20.65 -29.88 -53.02
C GLY A 387 20.40 -28.67 -53.98
N THR A 388 21.39 -27.77 -54.05
CA THR A 388 21.93 -27.04 -55.25
C THR A 388 21.07 -26.45 -56.41
N ALA A 389 21.00 -25.11 -56.43
CA ALA A 389 21.48 -24.14 -57.48
C ALA A 389 21.11 -24.19 -59.00
N THR A 390 20.44 -23.12 -59.47
CA THR A 390 20.67 -22.32 -60.73
C THR A 390 19.95 -20.95 -60.58
N ARG A 391 20.59 -19.76 -60.65
CA ARG A 391 21.13 -18.91 -61.74
C ARG A 391 20.11 -18.13 -62.62
N SER A 392 20.34 -16.80 -62.70
CA SER A 392 19.89 -15.82 -63.75
C SER A 392 18.39 -15.45 -63.83
N SER A 393 17.95 -14.27 -64.31
CA SER A 393 18.57 -12.94 -64.50
C SER A 393 17.53 -11.90 -65.00
N ALA A 394 17.71 -10.61 -64.68
CA ALA A 394 17.02 -9.44 -65.28
C ALA A 394 15.47 -9.36 -65.10
N GLY A 395 14.82 -8.20 -65.17
CA GLY A 395 15.34 -6.83 -65.23
C GLY A 395 14.23 -5.76 -65.12
N SER A 396 14.64 -4.59 -64.60
CA SER A 396 14.28 -3.22 -65.04
C SER A 396 12.83 -2.65 -64.99
N ALA A 397 12.81 -1.34 -64.73
CA ALA A 397 11.78 -0.32 -65.04
C ALA A 397 10.66 0.01 -64.01
N ARG A 398 10.79 1.22 -63.45
CA ARG A 398 9.74 2.13 -62.94
C ARG A 398 9.07 2.86 -64.15
N PRO A 399 8.21 3.91 -63.97
CA PRO A 399 7.25 4.29 -62.89
C PRO A 399 5.83 4.55 -63.47
N GLY A 400 4.87 5.03 -62.65
CA GLY A 400 3.74 5.83 -63.15
C GLY A 400 2.52 5.85 -62.24
N ASP A 401 2.05 7.07 -61.91
CA ASP A 401 0.74 7.51 -61.38
C ASP A 401 0.09 6.78 -60.16
N GLY A 402 -0.66 7.45 -59.27
CA GLY A 402 -1.07 8.85 -59.23
C GLY A 402 -2.59 8.99 -59.20
N GLY A 403 -3.16 9.61 -58.15
CA GLY A 403 -4.56 10.04 -58.15
C GLY A 403 -5.35 9.83 -56.85
N GLN A 404 -5.56 10.95 -56.15
CA GLN A 404 -6.68 11.29 -55.23
C GLN A 404 -6.74 10.62 -53.85
#